data_AF-A0A2Z2PC86-F1
#
_entry.id   AF-A0A2Z2PC86-F1
#
_cell.length_a   1.000
_cell.length_b   1.000
_cell.length_c   1.000
_cell.angle_alpha   90.00
_cell.angle_beta   90.00
_cell.angle_gamma   90.00
#
_symmetry.space_group_name_H-M   'P 1'
#
loop_
_entity.id
_entity.type
_entity.pdbx_description
1 polymer ?
#
loop_
_entity_poly.entity_id
_entity_poly.type
_entity_poly.pdbx_seq_one_letter_code
_entity_poly.pdbx_strand_id
1 'polypeptide(L)'
;MTCAIGAGASLSPGCFVERIAGTSEIILYHPDGGFRRLTRDPASGALATRDGADQLVMEQGGQDAVQFSIAGDRYRIPLALLNAS
;
A
#
# COMPACT_ATOMS: atom_id res chain seq x y z
N MET A 1 -9.29 -1.70 2.21
CA MET A 1 -8.13 -1.08 2.89
C MET A 1 -8.52 0.33 3.32
N THR A 2 -7.72 0.97 4.18
CA THR A 2 -7.85 2.40 4.46
C THR A 2 -6.58 3.15 4.07
N CYS A 3 -6.73 4.43 3.75
CA CYS A 3 -5.63 5.30 3.41
C CYS A 3 -5.91 6.73 3.85
N ALA A 4 -4.85 7.51 3.99
CA ALA A 4 -4.87 8.94 4.20
C ALA A 4 -4.01 9.55 3.10
N ILE A 5 -4.66 10.21 2.14
CA ILE A 5 -3.97 10.81 0.99
C ILE A 5 -3.71 12.29 1.29
N GLY A 6 -2.45 12.68 1.27
CA GLY A 6 -1.96 13.99 1.70
C GLY A 6 -1.55 14.06 3.18
N ALA A 7 -0.54 14.89 3.45
CA ALA A 7 -0.06 15.12 4.81
C ALA A 7 -1.18 15.66 5.72
N GLY A 8 -1.33 15.06 6.90
CA GLY A 8 -2.36 15.44 7.86
C GLY A 8 -3.76 14.88 7.59
N ALA A 9 -3.98 14.15 6.50
CA ALA A 9 -5.24 13.47 6.25
C ALA A 9 -5.49 12.33 7.27
N SER A 10 -6.77 12.08 7.56
CA SER A 10 -7.21 10.96 8.39
C SER A 10 -7.34 9.68 7.56
N LEU A 11 -7.06 8.53 8.17
CA LEU A 11 -7.30 7.24 7.53
C LEU A 11 -8.80 7.05 7.27
N SER A 12 -9.18 6.81 6.03
CA SER A 12 -10.56 6.54 5.61
C SER A 12 -10.61 5.38 4.61
N PRO A 13 -11.75 4.69 4.49
CA PRO A 13 -11.94 3.73 3.40
C PRO A 13 -12.04 4.45 2.06
N GLY A 14 -11.69 3.77 0.98
CA GLY A 14 -11.83 4.29 -0.39
C GLY A 14 -10.64 3.99 -1.30
N CYS A 15 -9.46 3.70 -0.73
CA CYS A 15 -8.39 3.14 -1.52
C CYS A 15 -8.66 1.68 -1.92
N PHE A 16 -8.16 1.31 -3.08
CA PHE A 16 -8.23 -0.05 -3.63
C PHE A 16 -6.83 -0.59 -3.89
N VAL A 17 -6.65 -1.90 -3.72
CA VAL A 17 -5.41 -2.60 -4.02
C VAL A 17 -5.66 -3.58 -5.15
N GLU A 18 -4.87 -3.46 -6.22
CA GLU A 18 -4.87 -4.38 -7.34
C GLU A 18 -3.56 -5.16 -7.37
N ARG A 19 -3.64 -6.48 -7.50
CA ARG A 19 -2.49 -7.36 -7.72
C ARG A 19 -2.42 -7.69 -9.20
N ILE A 20 -1.26 -7.48 -9.82
CA ILE A 20 -1.08 -7.80 -11.24
C ILE A 20 -0.69 -9.27 -11.37
N ALA A 21 -1.59 -10.08 -11.93
CA ALA A 21 -1.43 -11.52 -12.06
C ALA A 21 -0.12 -11.88 -12.79
N GLY A 22 0.59 -12.88 -12.25
CA GLY A 22 1.87 -13.33 -12.82
C GLY A 22 3.06 -12.41 -12.56
N THR A 23 2.91 -11.36 -11.74
CA THR A 23 4.00 -10.42 -11.40
C THR A 23 4.09 -10.18 -9.89
N SER A 24 5.12 -9.47 -9.45
CA SER A 24 5.24 -8.93 -8.08
C SER A 24 4.57 -7.56 -7.92
N GLU A 25 3.91 -7.02 -8.95
CA GLU A 25 3.40 -5.65 -8.95
C GLU A 25 2.05 -5.54 -8.23
N ILE A 26 1.94 -4.47 -7.45
CA ILE A 26 0.72 -4.06 -6.76
C ILE A 26 0.45 -2.59 -7.08
N ILE A 27 -0.79 -2.26 -7.42
CA ILE A 27 -1.24 -0.88 -7.62
C ILE A 27 -2.18 -0.49 -6.48
N LEU A 28 -1.91 0.66 -5.85
CA LEU A 28 -2.80 1.28 -4.88
C LEU A 28 -3.53 2.44 -5.55
N TYR A 29 -4.84 2.33 -5.73
CA TYR A 29 -5.66 3.40 -6.27
C TYR A 29 -6.19 4.28 -5.15
N HIS A 30 -6.09 5.58 -5.35
CA HIS A 30 -6.53 6.60 -4.42
C HIS A 30 -7.95 7.07 -4.78
N PRO A 31 -8.74 7.55 -3.79
CA PRO A 31 -10.06 8.13 -4.03
C PRO A 31 -10.05 9.38 -4.93
N ASP A 32 -8.91 10.08 -5.00
CA ASP A 32 -8.73 11.29 -5.81
C ASP A 32 -8.37 10.97 -7.28
N GLY A 33 -8.33 9.69 -7.66
CA GLY A 33 -7.95 9.22 -9.00
C GLY A 33 -6.45 9.01 -9.19
N GLY A 34 -5.61 9.36 -8.20
CA GLY A 34 -4.19 9.05 -8.20
C GLY A 34 -3.91 7.56 -7.92
N PHE A 35 -2.64 7.16 -8.07
CA PHE A 35 -2.22 5.82 -7.71
C PHE A 35 -0.73 5.73 -7.33
N ARG A 36 -0.38 4.64 -6.66
CA ARG A 36 1.02 4.23 -6.41
C ARG A 36 1.28 2.85 -7.01
N ARG A 37 2.49 2.64 -7.54
CA ARG A 37 2.99 1.32 -7.96
C ARG A 37 4.03 0.82 -6.98
N LEU A 38 3.78 -0.37 -6.47
CA LEU A 38 4.64 -1.08 -5.54
C LEU A 38 5.04 -2.44 -6.11
N THR A 39 6.12 -3.00 -5.58
CA THR A 39 6.45 -4.42 -5.72
C THR A 39 6.29 -5.13 -4.38
N ARG A 40 5.83 -6.37 -4.41
CA ARG A 40 5.79 -7.27 -3.27
C ARG A 40 6.77 -8.42 -3.47
N ASP A 41 7.74 -8.53 -2.58
CA ASP A 41 8.69 -9.63 -2.59
C ASP A 41 7.95 -10.97 -2.31
N PRO A 42 8.08 -11.98 -3.17
CA PRO A 42 7.30 -13.22 -3.05
C PRO A 42 7.75 -14.11 -1.88
N ALA A 43 8.98 -13.97 -1.39
CA ALA A 43 9.53 -14.80 -0.31
C ALA A 43 9.19 -14.23 1.07
N SER A 44 9.36 -12.92 1.25
CA SER A 44 9.20 -12.21 2.51
C SER A 44 7.86 -11.48 2.64
N GLY A 45 7.16 -11.23 1.52
CA GLY A 45 5.96 -10.41 1.48
C GLY A 45 6.22 -8.91 1.64
N ALA A 46 7.49 -8.49 1.69
CA ALA A 46 7.89 -7.09 1.85
C ALA A 46 7.42 -6.22 0.68
N LEU A 47 6.96 -5.00 0.99
CA LEU A 47 6.52 -4.03 -0.01
C LEU A 47 7.63 -2.99 -0.25
N ALA A 48 7.80 -2.59 -1.51
CA ALA A 48 8.71 -1.52 -1.91
C ALA A 48 8.07 -0.66 -3.00
N THR A 49 8.44 0.62 -3.07
CA THR A 49 8.05 1.51 -4.16
C THR A 49 8.72 1.09 -5.46
N ARG A 50 7.96 0.98 -6.55
CA ARG A 50 8.50 0.54 -7.85
C ARG A 50 9.18 1.68 -8.62
N ASP A 51 8.54 2.84 -8.65
CA ASP A 51 8.91 3.96 -9.54
C ASP A 51 9.13 5.29 -8.78
N GLY A 52 9.21 5.25 -7.45
CA GLY A 52 9.21 6.45 -6.60
C GLY A 52 10.59 6.91 -6.14
N ALA A 53 10.78 8.24 -6.06
CA ALA A 53 11.90 8.84 -5.32
C ALA A 53 11.73 8.68 -3.80
N ASP A 54 10.48 8.68 -3.34
CA ASP A 54 10.13 8.48 -1.94
C ASP A 54 10.11 7.00 -1.58
N GLN A 55 10.73 6.65 -0.45
CA GLN A 55 10.72 5.29 0.07
C GLN A 55 9.44 5.00 0.84
N LEU A 56 9.05 3.72 0.84
CA LEU A 56 8.08 3.19 1.77
C LEU A 56 8.70 3.10 3.17
N VAL A 57 8.05 3.72 4.15
CA VAL A 57 8.45 3.65 5.56
C VAL A 57 7.41 2.87 6.34
N MET A 58 7.82 1.72 6.89
CA MET A 58 6.96 0.89 7.72
C MET A 58 6.57 1.63 9.00
N GLU A 59 5.27 1.59 9.33
CA GLU A 59 4.74 2.08 10.60
C GLU A 59 4.45 0.88 11.51
N GLN A 60 4.40 1.10 12.83
CA GLN A 60 3.88 0.08 13.74
C GLN A 60 2.40 -0.19 13.42
N GLY A 61 2.13 -1.33 12.82
CA GLY A 61 0.78 -1.82 12.52
C GLY A 61 0.37 -2.97 13.45
N GLY A 62 -0.94 -3.17 13.59
CA GLY A 62 -1.50 -4.41 14.15
C GLY A 62 -1.15 -5.65 13.31
N GLN A 63 -1.25 -6.84 13.91
CA GLN A 63 -0.82 -8.12 13.32
C GLN A 63 -1.57 -8.54 12.04
N ASP A 64 -2.70 -7.90 11.75
CA ASP A 64 -3.63 -8.23 10.66
C ASP A 64 -3.45 -7.37 9.40
N ALA A 65 -2.58 -6.38 9.43
CA ALA A 65 -2.38 -5.44 8.32
C ALA A 65 -0.95 -4.93 8.22
N VAL A 66 -0.55 -4.63 6.99
CA VAL A 66 0.67 -3.88 6.71
C VAL A 66 0.32 -2.40 6.75
N GLN A 67 1.06 -1.64 7.57
CA GLN A 67 0.90 -0.19 7.70
C GLN A 67 2.20 0.51 7.38
N PHE A 68 2.12 1.55 6.54
CA PHE A 68 3.28 2.28 6.06
C PHE A 68 2.89 3.65 5.53
N SER A 69 3.90 4.48 5.29
CA SER A 69 3.77 5.78 4.64
C SER A 69 4.68 5.91 3.43
N ILE A 70 4.27 6.76 2.47
CA ILE A 70 5.06 7.16 1.30
C ILE A 70 4.76 8.64 1.05
N ALA A 71 5.78 9.50 1.08
CA ALA A 71 5.64 10.93 0.76
C ALA A 71 4.52 11.67 1.54
N GLY A 72 4.26 11.27 2.79
CA GLY A 72 3.20 11.85 3.63
C GLY A 72 1.82 11.21 3.47
N ASP A 73 1.61 10.36 2.46
CA ASP A 73 0.44 9.47 2.37
C ASP A 73 0.61 8.32 3.35
N ARG A 74 -0.49 7.83 3.94
CA ARG A 74 -0.48 6.66 4.83
C ARG A 74 -1.42 5.59 4.34
N TYR A 75 -1.02 4.34 4.50
CA TYR A 75 -1.75 3.18 3.99
C TYR A 75 -1.86 2.13 5.08
N ARG A 76 -3.04 1.53 5.20
CA ARG A 76 -3.28 0.33 6.01
C ARG A 76 -3.96 -0.73 5.16
N ILE A 77 -3.20 -1.75 4.80
CA ILE A 77 -3.65 -2.85 3.92
C ILE A 77 -3.81 -4.12 4.76
N PRO A 78 -5.04 -4.63 4.95
CA PRO A 78 -5.26 -5.95 5.53
C PRO A 78 -4.46 -7.02 4.80
N LEU A 79 -3.77 -7.89 5.52
CA LEU A 79 -2.93 -8.95 4.93
C LEU A 79 -3.73 -9.89 4.01
N ALA A 80 -5.00 -10.11 4.32
CA ALA A 80 -5.90 -10.90 3.48
C ALA A 80 -6.03 -10.36 2.05
N LEU A 81 -5.93 -9.03 1.84
CA LEU A 81 -5.98 -8.44 0.50
C LEU A 81 -4.67 -8.64 -0.29
N LEU A 82 -3.55 -8.86 0.41
CA LEU A 82 -2.24 -9.12 -0.21
C LEU A 82 -2.02 -10.61 -0.48
N ASN A 83 -2.67 -11.48 0.31
CA ASN A 83 -2.52 -12.93 0.27
C ASN A 83 -3.65 -13.64 -0.50
N ALA A 84 -4.76 -12.96 -0.80
CA ALA A 84 -5.82 -13.51 -1.64
C ALA A 84 -5.22 -13.93 -2.98
N SER A 85 -5.43 -15.20 -3.37
CA SER A 85 -4.83 -15.82 -4.55
C SER A 85 -5.35 -15.22 -5.84
#